data_AF-A0A933MN33-F1
#
_entry.id   AF-A0A933MN33-F1
#
_cell.length_a   1.000
_cell.length_b   1.000
_cell.length_c   1.000
_cell.angle_alpha   90.00
_cell.angle_beta   90.00
_cell.angle_gamma   90.00
#
_symmetry.space_group_name_H-M   'P 1'
#
loop_
_entity.id
_entity.type
_entity.pdbx_description
1 polymer ?
#
loop_
_entity_poly.entity_id
_entity_poly.type
_entity_poly.pdbx_seq_one_letter_code
_entity_poly.pdbx_strand_id
1 'polypeptide(L)'
;MRILHIIITSFIFLTIGSFVAQAQNTQRDDEIIERLIRLETQMTAMNEKIETQMTAMNTRIDDLRSEMKGDINNLKEDMNNLRGLVYVVLGGIMTLMCGLLAMMGFVMWDRRTAITPVVKKTKELEQGFEDEKVALWKVLKGYARVEPRFAEILRTAGML
;
A
#
# COMPACT_ATOMS: atom_id res chain seq x y z
N MET A 1 55.56 -34.59 -97.00
CA MET A 1 54.08 -34.56 -97.01
C MET A 1 53.45 -35.11 -95.72
N ARG A 2 53.67 -36.39 -95.34
CA ARG A 2 53.00 -37.00 -94.16
C ARG A 2 53.35 -36.37 -92.80
N ILE A 3 54.63 -36.03 -92.58
CA ILE A 3 55.10 -35.42 -91.32
C ILE A 3 54.51 -34.01 -91.11
N LEU A 4 54.37 -33.24 -92.20
CA LEU A 4 53.78 -31.89 -92.16
C LEU A 4 52.29 -31.93 -91.74
N HIS A 5 51.53 -32.89 -92.26
CA HIS A 5 50.13 -33.06 -91.88
C HIS A 5 49.96 -33.42 -90.40
N ILE A 6 50.83 -34.27 -89.84
CA ILE A 6 50.77 -34.67 -88.43
C ILE A 6 51.00 -33.46 -87.51
N ILE A 7 51.96 -32.60 -87.86
CA ILE A 7 52.26 -31.38 -87.09
C ILE A 7 51.08 -30.41 -87.12
N ILE A 8 50.47 -30.21 -88.29
CA ILE A 8 49.30 -29.34 -88.44
C ILE A 8 48.10 -29.88 -87.65
N THR A 9 47.82 -31.19 -87.72
CA THR A 9 46.73 -31.79 -86.93
C THR A 9 46.98 -31.71 -85.43
N SER A 10 48.24 -31.87 -85.00
CA SER A 10 48.61 -31.71 -83.59
C SER A 10 48.45 -30.27 -83.11
N PHE A 11 48.76 -29.29 -83.96
CA PHE A 11 48.62 -27.87 -83.63
C PHE A 11 47.15 -27.45 -83.52
N ILE A 12 46.29 -27.94 -84.41
CA ILE A 12 44.85 -27.70 -84.37
C ILE A 12 44.22 -28.32 -83.11
N PHE A 13 44.67 -29.51 -82.71
CA PHE A 13 44.17 -30.14 -81.48
C PHE A 13 44.57 -29.34 -80.22
N LEU A 14 45.78 -28.77 -80.20
CA LEU A 14 46.26 -27.93 -79.11
C LEU A 14 45.46 -26.62 -78.99
N THR A 15 45.12 -25.97 -80.10
CA THR A 15 44.37 -24.71 -80.08
C THR A 15 42.90 -24.90 -79.71
N ILE A 16 42.27 -26.01 -80.13
CA ILE A 16 40.90 -26.35 -79.73
C ILE A 16 40.84 -26.68 -78.23
N GLY A 17 41.83 -27.40 -77.68
CA GLY A 17 41.89 -27.71 -76.24
C GLY A 17 41.91 -26.46 -75.35
N SER A 18 42.66 -25.43 -75.73
CA SER A 18 42.71 -24.15 -75.00
C SER A 18 41.38 -23.40 -75.04
N PHE A 19 40.68 -23.40 -76.18
CA PHE A 19 39.38 -22.73 -76.32
C PHE A 19 38.27 -23.43 -75.52
N VAL A 20 38.26 -24.78 -75.50
CA VAL A 20 37.30 -25.56 -74.71
C VAL A 20 37.53 -25.35 -73.21
N ALA A 21 38.79 -25.32 -72.76
CA ALA A 21 39.12 -25.04 -71.35
C ALA A 21 38.68 -23.62 -70.94
N GLN A 22 38.85 -22.63 -71.83
CA GLN A 22 38.43 -21.25 -71.57
C GLN A 22 36.89 -21.11 -71.54
N ALA A 23 36.18 -21.75 -72.47
CA ALA A 23 34.72 -21.77 -72.50
C ALA A 23 34.12 -22.47 -71.27
N GLN A 24 34.71 -23.59 -70.82
CA GLN A 24 34.28 -24.29 -69.61
C GLN A 24 34.52 -23.46 -68.34
N ASN A 25 35.61 -22.68 -68.28
CA ASN A 25 35.89 -21.80 -67.15
C ASN A 25 34.89 -20.63 -67.09
N THR A 26 34.60 -20.00 -68.23
CA THR A 26 33.57 -18.94 -68.32
C THR A 26 32.18 -19.45 -67.91
N GLN A 27 31.77 -20.63 -68.37
CA GLN A 27 30.49 -21.22 -67.96
C GLN A 27 30.41 -21.50 -66.45
N ARG A 28 31.54 -21.87 -65.82
CA ARG A 28 31.61 -22.07 -64.36
C ARG A 28 31.50 -20.76 -63.60
N ASP A 29 32.11 -19.69 -64.11
CA ASP A 29 32.06 -18.36 -63.50
C ASP A 29 30.63 -17.78 -63.57
N ASP A 30 29.91 -17.98 -64.69
CA ASP A 30 28.51 -17.57 -64.82
C ASP A 30 27.58 -18.29 -63.83
N GLU A 31 27.79 -19.59 -63.60
CA GLU A 31 27.02 -20.36 -62.60
C GLU A 31 27.30 -19.87 -61.17
N ILE A 32 28.54 -19.49 -60.85
CA ILE A 32 28.91 -18.92 -59.56
C ILE A 32 28.22 -17.56 -59.36
N ILE A 33 28.21 -16.72 -60.39
CA ILE A 33 27.54 -15.41 -60.35
C ILE A 33 26.02 -15.58 -60.12
N GLU A 34 25.36 -16.52 -60.81
CA GLU A 34 23.93 -16.77 -60.60
C GLU A 34 23.64 -17.23 -59.17
N ARG A 35 24.48 -18.11 -58.61
CA ARG A 35 24.36 -18.55 -57.21
C ARG A 35 24.56 -17.41 -56.22
N LEU A 36 25.51 -16.50 -56.48
CA LEU A 36 25.75 -15.31 -55.66
C LEU A 36 24.56 -14.37 -55.70
N ILE A 37 24.02 -14.06 -56.89
CA ILE A 37 22.82 -13.22 -57.04
C ILE A 37 21.63 -13.83 -56.29
N ARG A 38 21.45 -15.16 -56.38
CA ARG A 38 20.38 -15.85 -55.65
C ARG A 38 20.57 -15.76 -54.13
N LEU A 39 21.80 -15.90 -53.64
CA LEU A 39 22.11 -15.77 -52.22
C LEU A 39 21.90 -14.33 -51.73
N GLU A 40 22.35 -13.33 -52.49
CA GLU A 40 22.09 -11.92 -52.19
C GLU A 40 20.59 -11.62 -52.13
N THR A 41 19.82 -12.15 -53.09
CA THR A 41 18.35 -12.03 -53.12
C THR A 41 17.68 -12.72 -51.93
N GLN A 42 18.18 -13.89 -51.52
CA GLN A 42 17.69 -14.58 -50.32
C GLN A 42 18.05 -13.81 -49.04
N MET A 43 19.24 -13.21 -48.99
CA MET A 43 19.67 -12.39 -47.85
C MET A 43 18.84 -11.12 -47.73
N THR A 44 18.54 -10.43 -48.82
CA THR A 44 17.68 -9.23 -48.79
C THR A 44 16.25 -9.59 -48.37
N ALA A 45 15.67 -10.64 -48.93
CA ALA A 45 14.35 -11.12 -48.53
C ALA A 45 14.31 -11.57 -47.06
N MET A 46 15.39 -12.16 -46.55
CA MET A 46 15.51 -12.53 -45.14
C MET A 46 15.60 -11.30 -44.24
N ASN A 47 16.40 -10.30 -44.61
CA ASN A 47 16.52 -9.05 -43.86
C ASN A 47 15.18 -8.32 -43.77
N GLU A 48 14.41 -8.27 -44.86
CA GLU A 48 13.07 -7.66 -44.88
C GLU A 48 12.11 -8.39 -43.94
N LYS A 49 12.14 -9.73 -43.92
CA LYS A 49 11.34 -10.52 -42.96
C LYS A 49 11.75 -10.25 -41.51
N ILE A 50 13.05 -10.15 -41.23
CA ILE A 50 13.56 -9.85 -39.90
C ILE A 50 13.11 -8.45 -39.47
N GLU A 51 13.21 -7.45 -40.33
CA GLU A 51 12.78 -6.08 -40.04
C GLU A 51 11.27 -6.00 -39.78
N THR A 52 10.47 -6.70 -40.59
CA THR A 52 9.03 -6.80 -40.39
C THR A 52 8.69 -7.46 -39.07
N GLN A 53 9.36 -8.56 -38.71
CA GLN A 53 9.15 -9.26 -37.44
C GLN A 53 9.59 -8.41 -36.24
N MET A 54 10.73 -7.71 -36.35
CA MET A 54 11.21 -6.79 -35.32
C MET A 54 10.22 -5.65 -35.09
N THR A 55 9.71 -5.05 -36.17
CA THR A 55 8.69 -3.99 -36.08
C THR A 55 7.41 -4.50 -35.42
N ALA A 56 6.90 -5.65 -35.86
CA ALA A 56 5.70 -6.26 -35.28
C ALA A 56 5.89 -6.62 -33.80
N MET A 57 7.09 -7.09 -33.42
CA MET A 57 7.42 -7.40 -32.03
C MET A 57 7.52 -6.13 -31.18
N ASN A 58 8.12 -5.06 -31.70
CA ASN A 58 8.18 -3.77 -31.02
C ASN A 58 6.77 -3.21 -30.78
N THR A 59 5.88 -3.26 -31.78
CA THR A 59 4.48 -2.85 -31.61
C THR A 59 3.79 -3.64 -30.50
N ARG A 60 3.94 -4.98 -30.49
CA ARG A 60 3.37 -5.81 -29.42
C ARG A 60 3.94 -5.48 -28.04
N ILE A 61 5.25 -5.21 -27.96
CA ILE A 61 5.89 -4.80 -26.69
C ILE A 61 5.33 -3.46 -26.23
N ASP A 62 5.12 -2.51 -27.13
CA ASP A 62 4.57 -1.20 -26.80
C ASP A 62 3.10 -1.28 -26.38
N ASP A 63 2.29 -2.11 -27.05
CA ASP A 63 0.90 -2.38 -26.66
C ASP A 63 0.84 -2.99 -25.25
N LEU A 64 1.65 -4.03 -24.99
CA LEU A 64 1.74 -4.67 -23.67
C LEU A 64 2.20 -3.69 -22.59
N ARG A 65 3.17 -2.82 -22.90
CA ARG A 65 3.62 -1.77 -21.98
C ARG A 65 2.52 -0.76 -21.68
N SER A 66 1.72 -0.40 -22.68
CA SER A 66 0.59 0.51 -22.53
C SER A 66 -0.50 -0.10 -21.63
N GLU A 67 -0.87 -1.36 -21.89
CA GLU A 67 -1.85 -2.12 -21.11
C GLU A 67 -1.38 -2.27 -19.65
N MET A 68 -0.15 -2.72 -19.44
CA MET A 68 0.44 -2.82 -18.09
C MET A 68 0.46 -1.48 -17.36
N LYS A 69 0.74 -0.37 -18.06
CA LYS A 69 0.72 0.97 -17.45
C LYS A 69 -0.70 1.37 -17.07
N GLY A 70 -1.69 1.03 -17.88
CA GLY A 70 -3.11 1.22 -17.58
C GLY A 70 -3.52 0.46 -16.32
N ASP A 71 -3.21 -0.83 -16.26
CA ASP A 71 -3.52 -1.69 -15.12
C ASP A 71 -2.85 -1.21 -13.83
N ILE A 72 -1.57 -0.81 -13.90
CA ILE A 72 -0.86 -0.25 -12.75
C ILE A 72 -1.52 1.06 -12.28
N ASN A 73 -2.00 1.90 -13.18
CA ASN A 73 -2.67 3.14 -12.81
C ASN A 73 -4.02 2.87 -12.15
N ASN A 74 -4.81 1.94 -12.70
CA ASN A 74 -6.09 1.53 -12.13
C ASN A 74 -5.89 0.93 -10.72
N LEU A 75 -4.92 0.04 -10.57
CA LEU A 75 -4.57 -0.54 -9.26
C LEU A 75 -4.12 0.52 -8.25
N LYS A 76 -3.36 1.53 -8.68
CA LYS A 76 -2.97 2.65 -7.81
C LYS A 76 -4.17 3.48 -7.37
N GLU A 77 -5.11 3.72 -8.28
CA GLU A 77 -6.34 4.45 -7.97
C GLU A 77 -7.19 3.67 -6.97
N ASP A 78 -7.40 2.37 -7.19
CA ASP A 78 -8.10 1.49 -6.26
C ASP A 78 -7.43 1.48 -4.88
N MET A 79 -6.10 1.36 -4.83
CA MET A 79 -5.35 1.43 -3.57
C MET A 79 -5.53 2.76 -2.85
N ASN A 80 -5.57 3.88 -3.59
CA ASN A 80 -5.79 5.20 -3.00
C ASN A 80 -7.22 5.33 -2.47
N ASN A 81 -8.21 4.83 -3.20
CA ASN A 81 -9.61 4.82 -2.77
C ASN A 81 -9.80 3.96 -1.51
N LEU A 82 -9.20 2.77 -1.48
CA LEU A 82 -9.17 1.90 -0.30
C LEU A 82 -8.48 2.56 0.90
N ARG A 83 -7.33 3.20 0.68
CA ARG A 83 -6.65 3.97 1.75
C ARG A 83 -7.54 5.09 2.26
N GLY A 84 -8.17 5.85 1.38
CA GLY A 84 -9.10 6.92 1.74
C GLY A 84 -10.24 6.40 2.60
N LEU A 85 -10.88 5.31 2.19
CA LEU A 85 -11.93 4.65 2.96
C LEU A 85 -11.42 4.21 4.34
N VAL A 86 -10.26 3.56 4.40
CA VAL A 86 -9.64 3.13 5.67
C VAL A 86 -9.36 4.32 6.59
N TYR A 87 -8.83 5.43 6.06
CA TYR A 87 -8.61 6.66 6.83
C TYR A 87 -9.92 7.24 7.36
N VAL A 88 -10.98 7.26 6.56
CA VAL A 88 -12.30 7.75 6.98
C VAL A 88 -12.89 6.85 8.07
N VAL A 89 -12.80 5.53 7.92
CA VAL A 89 -13.31 4.57 8.91
C VAL A 89 -12.53 4.66 10.21
N LEU A 90 -11.19 4.63 10.16
CA LEU A 90 -10.34 4.80 11.34
C LEU A 90 -10.58 6.16 12.00
N GLY A 91 -10.64 7.23 11.22
CA GLY A 91 -10.95 8.58 11.69
C GLY A 91 -12.30 8.62 12.41
N GLY A 92 -13.34 8.03 11.80
CA GLY A 92 -14.68 7.92 12.39
C GLY A 92 -14.67 7.17 13.72
N ILE A 93 -14.00 6.02 13.80
CA ILE A 93 -13.86 5.26 15.05
C ILE A 93 -13.15 6.10 16.12
N MET A 94 -12.06 6.76 15.76
CA MET A 94 -11.31 7.61 16.69
C MET A 94 -12.14 8.80 17.19
N THR A 95 -12.91 9.44 16.30
CA THR A 95 -13.84 10.53 16.69
C THR A 95 -14.92 10.01 17.63
N LEU A 96 -15.50 8.84 17.38
CA LEU A 96 -16.50 8.23 18.26
C LEU A 96 -15.91 7.91 19.64
N MET A 97 -14.72 7.32 19.69
CA MET A 97 -14.02 7.00 20.96
C MET A 97 -13.67 8.27 21.74
N CYS A 98 -13.08 9.28 21.09
CA CYS A 98 -12.80 10.57 21.72
C CYS A 98 -14.08 11.27 22.18
N GLY A 99 -15.15 11.24 21.39
CA GLY A 99 -16.44 11.83 21.75
C GLY A 99 -17.04 11.20 23.00
N LEU A 100 -17.00 9.87 23.10
CA LEU A 100 -17.48 9.13 24.28
C LEU A 100 -16.66 9.45 25.54
N LEU A 101 -15.33 9.45 25.44
CA LEU A 101 -14.45 9.79 26.56
C LEU A 101 -14.61 11.25 26.99
N ALA A 102 -14.75 12.16 26.04
CA ALA A 102 -15.00 13.58 26.30
C ALA A 102 -16.33 13.78 27.05
N MET A 103 -17.41 13.10 26.64
CA MET A 103 -18.68 13.15 27.36
C MET A 103 -18.59 12.55 28.76
N MET A 104 -17.94 11.39 28.93
CA MET A 104 -17.74 10.78 30.25
C MET A 104 -16.93 11.68 31.18
N GLY A 105 -15.85 12.29 30.67
CA GLY A 105 -15.05 13.26 31.39
C GLY A 105 -15.86 14.50 31.78
N PHE A 106 -16.67 15.01 30.85
CA PHE A 106 -17.55 16.17 31.11
C PHE A 106 -18.61 15.87 32.18
N VAL A 107 -19.25 14.71 32.15
CA VAL A 107 -20.25 14.30 33.17
C VAL A 107 -19.59 14.12 34.55
N MET A 108 -18.40 13.53 34.61
CA MET A 108 -17.67 13.40 35.87
C MET A 108 -17.27 14.77 36.44
N TRP A 109 -16.92 15.72 35.57
CA TRP A 109 -16.66 17.11 35.94
C TRP A 109 -17.92 17.81 36.45
N ASP A 110 -19.05 17.71 35.74
CA ASP A 110 -20.35 18.30 36.11
C ASP A 110 -20.79 17.87 37.51
N ARG A 111 -20.64 16.56 37.84
CA ARG A 111 -21.01 16.03 39.15
C ARG A 111 -20.17 16.61 40.31
N ARG A 112 -18.88 16.88 40.11
CA ARG A 112 -18.03 17.54 41.14
C ARG A 112 -18.52 18.96 41.42
N THR A 113 -18.93 19.68 40.39
CA THR A 113 -19.43 21.06 40.51
C THR A 113 -20.82 21.11 41.17
N ALA A 114 -21.71 20.16 40.87
CA ALA A 114 -23.08 20.13 41.40
C ALA A 114 -23.22 19.67 42.87
N ILE A 115 -22.33 18.79 43.37
CA ILE A 115 -22.44 18.21 44.73
C ILE A 115 -21.89 19.14 45.82
N THR A 116 -21.00 20.07 45.46
CA THR A 116 -20.33 20.98 46.40
C THR A 116 -21.30 21.84 47.24
N PRO A 117 -22.39 22.44 46.70
CA PRO A 117 -23.35 23.18 47.52
C PRO A 117 -24.23 22.28 48.38
N VAL A 118 -24.54 21.05 47.94
CA VAL A 118 -25.41 20.13 48.69
C VAL A 118 -24.69 19.58 49.93
N VAL A 119 -23.40 19.25 49.80
CA VAL A 119 -22.57 18.78 50.92
C VAL A 119 -22.36 19.87 51.97
N LYS A 120 -22.28 21.14 51.58
CA LYS A 120 -22.19 22.25 52.55
C LYS A 120 -23.46 22.39 53.39
N LYS A 121 -24.65 22.33 52.77
CA LYS A 121 -25.92 22.44 53.49
C LYS A 121 -26.17 21.29 54.47
N THR A 122 -25.78 20.06 54.12
CA THR A 122 -25.89 18.93 55.07
C THR A 122 -24.94 19.07 56.24
N LYS A 123 -23.73 19.59 56.00
CA LYS A 123 -22.72 19.77 57.05
C LYS A 123 -23.09 20.89 58.03
N GLU A 124 -23.72 21.96 57.54
CA GLU A 124 -24.25 23.04 58.38
C GLU A 124 -25.42 22.58 59.27
N LEU A 125 -26.29 21.72 58.75
CA LEU A 125 -27.38 21.12 59.55
C LEU A 125 -26.83 20.18 60.62
N GLU A 126 -25.88 19.31 60.27
CA GLU A 126 -25.26 18.37 61.20
C GLU A 126 -24.54 19.09 62.34
N GLN A 127 -23.79 20.16 62.03
CA GLN A 127 -23.16 21.01 63.04
C GLN A 127 -24.19 21.73 63.93
N GLY A 128 -25.29 22.23 63.36
CA GLY A 128 -26.38 22.82 64.13
C GLY A 128 -27.01 21.85 65.14
N PHE A 129 -27.21 20.58 64.74
CA PHE A 129 -27.70 19.55 65.66
C PHE A 129 -26.68 19.18 66.74
N GLU A 130 -25.39 19.20 66.41
CA GLU A 130 -24.32 18.85 67.35
C GLU A 130 -24.12 19.94 68.41
N ASP A 131 -24.17 21.21 68.01
CA ASP A 131 -24.15 22.37 68.91
C ASP A 131 -25.36 22.38 69.85
N GLU A 132 -26.56 22.08 69.33
CA GLU A 132 -27.78 21.99 70.13
C GLU A 132 -27.70 20.84 71.16
N LYS A 133 -27.17 19.67 70.77
CA LYS A 133 -26.92 18.54 71.68
C LYS A 133 -25.94 18.90 72.79
N VAL A 134 -24.86 19.62 72.48
CA VAL A 134 -23.87 20.06 73.49
C VAL A 134 -24.50 21.05 74.47
N ALA A 135 -25.33 21.99 73.97
CA ALA A 135 -26.07 22.92 74.81
C ALA A 135 -27.08 22.19 75.72
N LEU A 136 -27.86 21.26 75.17
CA LEU A 136 -28.79 20.40 75.91
C LEU A 136 -28.07 19.60 76.99
N TRP A 137 -26.92 18.98 76.68
CA TRP A 137 -26.12 18.26 77.66
C TRP A 137 -25.68 19.15 78.82
N LYS A 138 -25.24 20.38 78.54
CA LYS A 138 -24.81 21.33 79.57
C LYS A 138 -25.97 21.75 80.48
N VAL A 139 -27.16 21.96 79.93
CA VAL A 139 -28.38 22.28 80.68
C VAL A 139 -28.84 21.09 81.52
N LEU A 140 -28.90 19.90 80.92
CA LEU A 140 -29.27 18.65 81.61
C LEU A 140 -28.31 18.34 82.76
N LYS A 141 -27.00 18.53 82.57
CA LYS A 141 -25.98 18.35 83.62
C LYS A 141 -26.11 19.38 84.75
N GLY A 142 -26.52 20.61 84.43
CA GLY A 142 -26.85 21.64 85.42
C GLY A 142 -28.05 21.25 86.28
N TYR A 143 -29.12 20.77 85.65
CA TYR A 143 -30.34 20.31 86.33
C TYR A 143 -30.12 19.03 87.16
N ALA A 144 -29.30 18.10 86.68
CA ALA A 144 -28.98 16.86 87.40
C ALA A 144 -28.25 17.07 88.74
N ARG A 145 -27.60 18.23 88.93
CA ARG A 145 -26.98 18.60 90.21
C ARG A 145 -27.97 19.09 91.26
N VAL A 146 -29.17 19.51 90.82
CA VAL A 146 -30.20 20.08 91.70
C VAL A 146 -31.16 18.98 92.19
N GLU A 147 -31.34 17.89 91.44
CA GLU A 147 -32.31 16.84 91.76
C GLU A 147 -31.71 15.42 91.76
N PRO A 148 -31.62 14.73 92.93
CA PRO A 148 -30.92 13.45 93.05
C PRO A 148 -31.60 12.29 92.30
N ARG A 149 -32.92 12.37 92.05
CA ARG A 149 -33.65 11.37 91.24
C ARG A 149 -33.36 11.48 89.74
N PHE A 150 -33.06 12.68 89.25
CA PHE A 150 -32.76 12.90 87.84
C PHE A 150 -31.36 12.40 87.46
N ALA A 151 -30.41 12.44 88.40
CA ALA A 151 -29.07 11.87 88.24
C ALA A 151 -29.10 10.35 88.05
N GLU A 152 -29.98 9.63 88.74
CA GLU A 152 -30.16 8.18 88.54
C GLU A 152 -30.74 7.83 87.16
N ILE A 153 -31.66 8.65 86.66
CA ILE A 153 -32.25 8.47 85.32
C ILE A 153 -31.20 8.68 84.23
N LEU A 154 -30.37 9.71 84.35
CA LEU A 154 -29.26 9.97 83.41
C LEU A 154 -28.19 8.86 83.42
N ARG A 155 -27.89 8.30 84.61
CA ARG A 155 -26.96 7.17 84.75
C ARG A 155 -27.51 5.88 84.11
N THR A 156 -28.82 5.66 84.21
CA THR A 156 -29.49 4.48 83.62
C THR A 156 -29.62 4.60 82.10
N ALA A 157 -29.76 5.82 81.58
CA ALA A 157 -29.78 6.10 80.14
C ALA A 157 -28.40 6.06 79.45
N GLY A 158 -27.32 5.77 80.19
CA GLY A 158 -25.97 5.62 79.64
C GLY A 158 -25.28 6.92 79.23
N MET A 159 -25.73 8.06 79.77
CA MET A 159 -25.20 9.40 79.45
C MET A 159 -24.24 9.96 80.52
N LEU A 160 -23.75 9.10 81.41
CA LEU A 160 -22.77 9.39 82.48
C LEU A 160 -21.70 8.31 82.55
#